data_AF-A0A2X4U707-F1
#
_entry.id   AF-A0A2X4U707-F1
#
_cell.length_a   1.000
_cell.length_b   1.000
_cell.length_c   1.000
_cell.angle_alpha   90.00
_cell.angle_beta   90.00
_cell.angle_gamma   90.00
#
_symmetry.space_group_name_H-M   'P 1'
#
loop_
_entity.id
_entity.type
_entity.pdbx_description
1 polymer ?
#
loop_
_entity_poly.entity_id
_entity_poly.type
_entity_poly.pdbx_seq_one_letter_code
_entity_poly.pdbx_strand_id
1 'polypeptide(L)'
;MSSQQELSEFQSWWATEGDWVEEPNYRRKGMSGVQRIEKDGKILYVKRMTQHLFHSLRYPFGRPTIVREMDVIRTLAKAGTLVPKIVYGKALKIDGEWRALLVTEDLTGFVSIDLWYEQHQKTPFSDEERFAMLRAVAHAFKKMHSVGMQHGCCYVRHIFVTTQGEAQAAFIDLEKGRQRWRRANAIRHDFQQLEKYLAPIPKEDWQYVKDYYWSL
;
A
#
# COMPACT_ATOMS: atom_id res chain seq x y z
N MET A 1 21.29 10.94 17.73
CA MET A 1 22.03 9.71 17.43
C MET A 1 21.16 8.54 17.86
N SER A 2 21.05 7.50 17.05
CA SER A 2 20.27 6.31 17.40
C SER A 2 20.94 5.55 18.55
N SER A 3 20.16 4.92 19.41
CA SER A 3 20.71 4.11 20.50
C SER A 3 21.40 2.86 19.93
N GLN A 4 22.35 2.29 20.68
CA GLN A 4 23.05 1.07 20.25
C GLN A 4 22.06 -0.10 20.04
N GLN A 5 21.02 -0.16 20.86
CA GLN A 5 19.93 -1.13 20.72
C GLN A 5 19.13 -0.91 19.42
N GLU A 6 18.80 0.34 19.08
CA GLU A 6 18.09 0.67 17.84
C GLU A 6 18.90 0.30 16.59
N LEU A 7 20.21 0.56 16.62
CA LEU A 7 21.10 0.21 15.52
C LEU A 7 21.20 -1.31 15.36
N SER A 8 21.32 -2.05 16.47
CA SER A 8 21.36 -3.52 16.46
C SER A 8 20.07 -4.14 15.90
N GLU A 9 18.91 -3.63 16.31
CA GLU A 9 17.61 -4.07 15.77
C GLU A 9 17.49 -3.75 14.28
N PHE A 10 17.91 -2.54 13.86
CA PHE A 10 17.93 -2.16 12.45
C PHE A 10 18.81 -3.10 11.62
N GLN A 11 20.01 -3.40 12.10
CA GLN A 11 20.95 -4.31 11.43
C GLN A 11 20.38 -5.73 11.32
N SER A 12 19.71 -6.22 12.37
CA SER A 12 19.05 -7.53 12.35
C SER A 12 17.99 -7.62 11.24
N TRP A 13 17.14 -6.61 11.08
CA TRP A 13 16.18 -6.57 9.97
C TRP A 13 16.85 -6.36 8.62
N TRP A 14 17.87 -5.50 8.54
CA TRP A 14 18.59 -5.19 7.31
C TRP A 14 19.23 -6.43 6.69
N ALA A 15 19.81 -7.28 7.54
CA ALA A 15 20.51 -8.51 7.17
C ALA A 15 19.58 -9.71 6.89
N THR A 16 18.26 -9.54 6.97
CA THR A 16 17.35 -10.62 6.54
C THR A 16 17.50 -10.88 5.04
N GLU A 17 17.30 -12.11 4.61
CA GLU A 17 17.35 -12.52 3.20
C GLU A 17 16.12 -13.35 2.86
N GLY A 18 15.70 -13.29 1.60
CA GLY A 18 14.59 -14.07 1.07
C GLY A 18 14.37 -13.77 -0.40
N ASP A 19 13.24 -14.22 -0.93
CA ASP A 19 12.95 -14.16 -2.35
C ASP A 19 12.67 -12.73 -2.80
N TRP A 20 13.24 -12.32 -3.93
CA TRP A 20 12.94 -11.02 -4.52
C TRP A 20 11.52 -11.01 -5.08
N VAL A 21 10.71 -10.07 -4.59
CA VAL A 21 9.38 -9.75 -5.13
C VAL A 21 9.47 -8.53 -6.03
N GLU A 22 10.25 -7.55 -5.61
CA GLU A 22 10.67 -6.42 -6.43
C GLU A 22 12.20 -6.36 -6.36
N GLU A 23 12.86 -6.67 -7.49
CA GLU A 23 14.31 -6.61 -7.58
C GLU A 23 14.84 -5.19 -7.26
N PRO A 24 16.11 -5.07 -6.80
CA PRO A 24 16.74 -3.78 -6.55
C PRO A 24 16.67 -2.86 -7.77
N ASN A 25 15.79 -1.85 -7.67
CA ASN A 25 15.63 -0.82 -8.66
C ASN A 25 16.56 0.34 -8.32
N TYR A 26 17.54 0.60 -9.20
CA TYR A 26 18.47 1.70 -9.05
C TYR A 26 17.96 2.93 -9.79
N ARG A 27 17.66 3.99 -9.05
CA ARG A 27 17.28 5.29 -9.62
C ARG A 27 18.14 6.40 -9.04
N ARG A 28 18.77 7.16 -9.94
CA ARG A 28 19.73 8.22 -9.58
C ARG A 28 20.85 7.63 -8.72
N LYS A 29 21.00 8.09 -7.47
CA LYS A 29 21.97 7.61 -6.50
C LYS A 29 21.39 6.62 -5.48
N GLY A 30 20.11 6.27 -5.61
CA GLY A 30 19.40 5.44 -4.64
C GLY A 30 18.96 4.10 -5.20
N MET A 31 18.73 3.16 -4.30
CA MET A 31 18.18 1.84 -4.59
C MET A 31 16.93 1.62 -3.73
N SER A 32 15.95 0.93 -4.29
CA SER A 32 14.82 0.34 -3.57
C SER A 32 14.58 -1.09 -4.03
N GLY A 33 14.29 -2.02 -3.11
CA GLY A 33 13.89 -3.39 -3.46
C GLY A 33 13.07 -4.02 -2.34
N VAL A 34 12.30 -5.04 -2.69
CA VAL A 34 11.39 -5.74 -1.76
C VAL A 34 11.69 -7.24 -1.79
N GLN A 35 11.98 -7.79 -0.61
CA GLN A 35 12.11 -9.24 -0.42
C GLN A 35 10.94 -9.77 0.38
N ARG A 36 10.46 -10.96 0.00
CA ARG A 36 9.56 -11.77 0.81
C ARG A 36 10.40 -12.68 1.69
N ILE A 37 10.12 -12.66 2.98
CA ILE A 37 10.76 -13.53 3.97
C ILE A 37 9.68 -14.27 4.76
N GLU A 38 10.05 -15.40 5.33
CA GLU A 38 9.25 -16.06 6.35
C GLU A 38 9.98 -15.94 7.69
N LYS A 39 9.27 -15.45 8.71
CA LYS A 39 9.82 -15.28 10.05
C LYS A 39 8.72 -15.54 11.08
N ASP A 40 9.00 -16.39 12.05
CA ASP A 40 8.07 -16.76 13.13
C ASP A 40 6.71 -17.27 12.60
N GLY A 41 6.73 -18.03 11.50
CA GLY A 41 5.52 -18.57 10.85
C GLY A 41 4.67 -17.54 10.12
N LYS A 42 5.19 -16.32 9.91
CA LYS A 42 4.53 -15.25 9.16
C LYS A 42 5.30 -14.91 7.90
N ILE A 43 4.56 -14.62 6.84
CA ILE A 43 5.09 -14.05 5.61
C ILE A 43 5.22 -12.53 5.82
N LEU A 44 6.42 -12.00 5.59
CA LEU A 44 6.72 -10.58 5.70
C LEU A 44 7.32 -10.06 4.39
N TYR A 45 7.02 -8.81 4.07
CA TYR A 45 7.65 -8.08 2.98
C TYR A 45 8.60 -7.04 3.55
N VAL A 46 9.88 -7.14 3.19
CA VAL A 46 10.95 -6.24 3.64
C VAL A 46 11.35 -5.34 2.48
N LYS A 47 10.86 -4.10 2.50
CA LYS A 47 11.26 -3.04 1.57
C LYS A 47 12.52 -2.35 2.09
N ARG A 48 13.62 -2.47 1.35
CA ARG A 48 14.91 -1.84 1.63
C ARG A 48 15.11 -0.65 0.72
N MET A 49 15.67 0.43 1.26
CA MET A 49 16.08 1.57 0.46
C MET A 49 17.42 2.12 0.93
N THR A 50 18.28 2.46 -0.01
CA THR A 50 19.50 3.26 0.22
C THR A 50 19.43 4.53 -0.61
N GLN A 51 19.71 5.69 -0.01
CA GLN A 51 19.77 6.99 -0.71
C GLN A 51 18.55 7.32 -1.63
N HIS A 52 17.39 6.70 -1.39
CA HIS A 52 16.16 6.93 -2.15
C HIS A 52 15.39 8.12 -1.54
N LEU A 53 15.82 9.33 -1.89
CA LEU A 53 15.42 10.57 -1.23
C LEU A 53 14.40 11.38 -2.03
N PHE A 54 13.45 12.00 -1.31
CA PHE A 54 12.67 13.12 -1.82
C PHE A 54 13.19 14.44 -1.23
N HIS A 55 13.04 15.52 -1.97
CA HIS A 55 13.42 16.87 -1.55
C HIS A 55 12.17 17.74 -1.40
N SER A 56 12.18 18.63 -0.42
CA SER A 56 11.11 19.61 -0.19
C SER A 56 11.69 20.81 0.55
N LEU A 57 10.92 21.91 0.66
CA LEU A 57 11.36 23.09 1.43
C LEU A 57 11.72 22.73 2.89
N ARG A 58 11.01 21.78 3.50
CA ARG A 58 11.31 21.28 4.85
C ARG A 58 12.55 20.37 4.91
N TYR A 59 12.90 19.72 3.80
CA TYR A 59 14.01 18.76 3.70
C TYR A 59 14.88 19.11 2.49
N PRO A 60 15.62 20.23 2.55
CA PRO A 60 16.44 20.69 1.41
C PRO A 60 17.62 19.74 1.12
N PHE A 61 18.07 18.98 2.11
CA PHE A 61 19.13 17.96 1.97
C PHE A 61 18.58 16.54 1.72
N GLY A 62 17.29 16.43 1.41
CA GLY A 62 16.63 15.16 1.14
C GLY A 62 16.23 14.38 2.39
N ARG A 63 15.19 13.56 2.25
CA ARG A 63 14.72 12.62 3.26
C ARG A 63 14.27 11.31 2.60
N PRO A 64 14.46 10.14 3.24
CA PRO A 64 14.02 8.88 2.65
C PRO A 64 12.51 8.87 2.38
N THR A 65 12.15 8.48 1.17
CA THR A 65 10.76 8.34 0.70
C THR A 65 9.95 7.38 1.56
N ILE A 66 10.58 6.31 2.06
CA ILE A 66 9.93 5.32 2.93
C ILE A 66 9.27 5.92 4.17
N VAL A 67 9.81 7.04 4.69
CA VAL A 67 9.23 7.71 5.86
C VAL A 67 7.82 8.20 5.54
N ARG A 68 7.61 8.72 4.32
CA ARG A 68 6.28 9.16 3.88
C ARG A 68 5.33 7.98 3.72
N GLU A 69 5.81 6.89 3.14
CA GLU A 69 5.03 5.67 2.97
C GLU A 69 4.56 5.10 4.32
N MET A 70 5.46 5.04 5.31
CA MET A 70 5.13 4.65 6.68
C MET A 70 4.06 5.57 7.31
N ASP A 71 4.18 6.89 7.11
CA ASP A 71 3.21 7.85 7.63
C ASP A 71 1.84 7.71 6.96
N VAL A 72 1.80 7.42 5.65
CA VAL A 72 0.56 7.13 4.91
C VAL A 72 -0.09 5.86 5.47
N ILE A 73 0.64 4.76 5.57
CA ILE A 73 0.13 3.48 6.10
C ILE A 73 -0.45 3.67 7.51
N ARG A 74 0.28 4.33 8.40
CA ARG A 74 -0.21 4.62 9.76
C ARG A 74 -1.46 5.48 9.78
N THR A 75 -1.54 6.47 8.90
CA THR A 75 -2.70 7.37 8.82
C THR A 75 -3.94 6.61 8.34
N LEU A 76 -3.77 5.77 7.32
CA LEU A 76 -4.85 4.94 6.78
C LEU A 76 -5.32 3.87 7.77
N ALA A 77 -4.38 3.19 8.44
CA ALA A 77 -4.71 2.23 9.48
C ALA A 77 -5.52 2.87 10.62
N LYS A 78 -5.15 4.07 11.06
CA LYS A 78 -5.90 4.84 12.07
C LYS A 78 -7.29 5.27 11.58
N ALA A 79 -7.46 5.48 10.28
CA ALA A 79 -8.76 5.77 9.66
C ALA A 79 -9.63 4.51 9.46
N GLY A 80 -9.14 3.32 9.84
CA GLY A 80 -9.82 2.05 9.69
C GLY A 80 -9.76 1.47 8.27
N THR A 81 -8.95 2.05 7.38
CA THR A 81 -8.63 1.47 6.07
C THR A 81 -7.69 0.29 6.30
N LEU A 82 -8.01 -0.87 5.72
CA LEU A 82 -7.13 -2.03 5.76
C LEU A 82 -5.92 -1.77 4.86
N VAL A 83 -4.74 -1.95 5.43
CA VAL A 83 -3.43 -1.77 4.81
C VAL A 83 -2.47 -2.77 5.44
N PRO A 84 -1.35 -3.13 4.79
CA PRO A 84 -0.36 -4.02 5.39
C PRO A 84 0.13 -3.51 6.74
N LYS A 85 0.09 -4.38 7.76
CA LYS A 85 0.49 -4.02 9.12
C LYS A 85 2.00 -3.84 9.17
N ILE A 86 2.46 -2.67 9.63
CA ILE A 86 3.89 -2.42 9.84
C ILE A 86 4.37 -3.21 11.06
N VAL A 87 5.31 -4.13 10.84
CA VAL A 87 6.04 -4.85 11.90
C VAL A 87 7.25 -4.04 12.35
N TYR A 88 7.98 -3.48 11.39
CA TYR A 88 9.15 -2.66 11.64
C TYR A 88 9.26 -1.57 10.59
N GLY A 89 9.72 -0.38 10.98
CA GLY A 89 9.97 0.69 10.02
C GLY A 89 10.84 1.78 10.59
N LYS A 90 11.97 2.04 9.95
CA LYS A 90 12.98 3.01 10.38
C LYS A 90 13.76 3.54 9.18
N ALA A 91 14.22 4.78 9.31
CA ALA A 91 15.18 5.38 8.40
C ALA A 91 16.34 5.97 9.21
N LEU A 92 17.53 5.42 9.03
CA LEU A 92 18.74 5.80 9.76
C LEU A 92 19.79 6.34 8.79
N LYS A 93 20.64 7.23 9.29
CA LYS A 93 21.84 7.68 8.57
C LYS A 93 23.04 6.94 9.15
N ILE A 94 23.62 6.02 8.38
CA ILE A 94 24.75 5.17 8.77
C ILE A 94 25.91 5.53 7.83
N ASP A 95 27.04 5.95 8.40
CA ASP A 95 28.24 6.37 7.65
C ASP A 95 27.97 7.45 6.59
N GLY A 96 27.09 8.39 6.91
CA GLY A 96 26.70 9.47 5.99
C GLY A 96 25.63 9.09 4.97
N GLU A 97 25.23 7.82 4.90
CA GLU A 97 24.22 7.32 3.95
C GLU A 97 22.88 7.02 4.59
N TRP A 98 21.80 7.42 3.91
CA TRP A 98 20.47 7.01 4.33
C TRP A 98 20.22 5.54 4.01
N ARG A 99 19.86 4.77 5.04
CA ARG A 99 19.34 3.41 4.93
C ARG A 99 17.96 3.35 5.57
N ALA A 100 17.02 2.72 4.88
CA ALA A 100 15.61 2.77 5.24
C ALA A 100 14.98 1.39 5.07
N LEU A 101 14.16 1.01 6.05
CA LEU A 101 13.42 -0.26 6.09
C LEU A 101 11.95 0.00 6.35
N LEU A 102 11.10 -0.75 5.65
CA LEU A 102 9.70 -0.95 5.95
C LEU A 102 9.41 -2.44 5.84
N VAL A 103 9.04 -3.04 6.97
CA VAL A 103 8.65 -4.44 7.08
C VAL A 103 7.16 -4.49 7.36
N THR A 104 6.41 -5.15 6.48
CA THR A 104 4.96 -5.33 6.62
C THR A 104 4.58 -6.79 6.63
N GLU A 105 3.52 -7.13 7.37
CA GLU A 105 2.88 -8.45 7.26
C GLU A 105 2.21 -8.59 5.89
N ASP A 106 2.17 -9.83 5.39
CA ASP A 106 1.33 -10.20 4.24
C ASP A 106 -0.16 -9.98 4.52
N LEU A 107 -0.93 -9.71 3.46
CA LEU A 107 -2.39 -9.66 3.52
C LEU A 107 -2.96 -11.07 3.28
N THR A 108 -2.65 -11.98 4.20
CA THR A 108 -3.06 -13.39 4.07
C THR A 108 -4.58 -13.51 3.92
N GLY A 109 -5.02 -14.28 2.93
CA GLY A 109 -6.44 -14.47 2.59
C GLY A 109 -7.03 -13.39 1.67
N PHE A 110 -6.26 -12.37 1.31
CA PHE A 110 -6.63 -11.42 0.27
C PHE A 110 -6.00 -11.80 -1.07
N VAL A 111 -6.69 -11.45 -2.16
CA VAL A 111 -6.16 -11.48 -3.53
C VAL A 111 -6.31 -10.11 -4.13
N SER A 112 -5.46 -9.75 -5.10
CA SER A 112 -5.70 -8.52 -5.86
C SER A 112 -7.00 -8.62 -6.65
N ILE A 113 -7.72 -7.50 -6.80
CA ILE A 113 -9.07 -7.51 -7.40
C ILE A 113 -9.04 -7.95 -8.87
N ASP A 114 -7.93 -7.74 -9.58
CA ASP A 114 -7.73 -8.25 -10.93
C ASP A 114 -7.70 -9.78 -10.95
N LEU A 115 -6.94 -10.42 -10.04
CA LEU A 115 -6.96 -11.87 -9.86
C LEU A 115 -8.34 -12.38 -9.43
N TRP A 116 -9.05 -11.65 -8.57
CA TRP A 116 -10.43 -12.00 -8.20
C TRP A 116 -11.36 -12.03 -9.43
N TYR A 117 -11.26 -11.05 -10.32
CA TYR A 117 -12.03 -11.03 -11.57
C TYR A 117 -11.58 -12.11 -12.55
N GLU A 118 -10.28 -12.42 -12.64
CA GLU A 118 -9.80 -13.56 -13.44
C GLU A 118 -10.37 -14.89 -12.95
N GLN A 119 -10.50 -15.08 -11.62
CA GLN A 119 -11.16 -16.25 -11.04
C GLN A 119 -12.66 -16.24 -11.34
N HIS A 120 -13.32 -15.10 -11.17
CA HIS A 120 -14.75 -14.92 -11.47
C HIS A 120 -15.09 -15.24 -12.93
N GLN A 121 -14.20 -14.91 -13.88
CA GLN A 121 -14.39 -15.24 -15.30
C GLN A 121 -14.31 -16.76 -15.58
N LYS A 122 -13.51 -17.50 -14.80
CA LYS A 122 -13.34 -18.95 -14.97
C LYS A 122 -14.44 -19.73 -14.22
N THR A 123 -14.72 -19.31 -12.99
CA THR A 123 -15.72 -19.90 -12.11
C THR A 123 -16.49 -18.75 -11.46
N PRO A 124 -17.67 -18.38 -12.01
CA PRO A 124 -18.43 -17.24 -11.52
C PRO A 124 -18.83 -17.39 -10.05
N PHE A 125 -18.37 -16.45 -9.23
CA PHE A 125 -18.93 -16.18 -7.90
C PHE A 125 -20.38 -15.71 -8.00
N SER A 126 -21.14 -15.86 -6.92
CA SER A 126 -22.52 -15.36 -6.87
C SER A 126 -22.58 -13.83 -6.97
N ASP A 127 -23.72 -13.31 -7.42
CA ASP A 127 -23.94 -11.86 -7.42
C ASP A 127 -23.88 -11.26 -6.01
N GLU A 128 -24.30 -12.01 -4.98
CA GLU A 128 -24.21 -11.57 -3.60
C GLU A 128 -22.75 -11.34 -3.16
N GLU A 129 -21.87 -12.31 -3.43
CA GLU A 129 -20.43 -12.20 -3.15
C GLU A 129 -19.79 -11.05 -3.94
N ARG A 130 -20.13 -10.92 -5.22
CA ARG A 130 -19.65 -9.83 -6.09
C ARG A 130 -20.07 -8.47 -5.54
N PHE A 131 -21.35 -8.26 -5.25
CA PHE A 131 -21.81 -6.97 -4.70
C PHE A 131 -21.28 -6.71 -3.28
N ALA A 132 -21.09 -7.74 -2.45
CA ALA A 132 -20.45 -7.58 -1.16
C ALA A 132 -19.01 -7.07 -1.29
N MET A 133 -18.24 -7.65 -2.23
CA MET A 133 -16.89 -7.19 -2.58
C MET A 133 -16.89 -5.73 -3.04
N LEU A 134 -17.79 -5.36 -3.96
CA LEU A 134 -17.87 -3.98 -4.47
C LEU A 134 -18.20 -2.97 -3.35
N ARG A 135 -19.12 -3.32 -2.44
CA ARG A 135 -19.41 -2.50 -1.25
C ARG A 135 -18.19 -2.36 -0.33
N ALA A 136 -17.42 -3.42 -0.15
CA ALA A 136 -16.18 -3.40 0.63
C ALA A 136 -15.14 -2.44 0.02
N VAL A 137 -14.97 -2.47 -1.30
CA VAL A 137 -14.07 -1.55 -2.03
C VAL A 137 -14.52 -0.10 -1.85
N ALA A 138 -15.82 0.18 -2.01
CA ALA A 138 -16.38 1.51 -1.79
C ALA A 138 -16.13 2.02 -0.36
N HIS A 139 -16.36 1.17 0.65
CA HIS A 139 -16.06 1.48 2.05
C HIS A 139 -14.57 1.77 2.29
N ALA A 140 -13.67 0.97 1.71
CA ALA A 140 -12.23 1.19 1.83
C ALA A 140 -11.82 2.55 1.26
N PHE A 141 -12.31 2.91 0.07
CA PHE A 141 -12.12 4.25 -0.50
C PHE A 141 -12.72 5.33 0.41
N LYS A 142 -13.91 5.12 0.99
CA LYS A 142 -14.57 6.10 1.86
C LYS A 142 -13.71 6.41 3.08
N LYS A 143 -13.18 5.39 3.73
CA LYS A 143 -12.28 5.51 4.90
C LYS A 143 -10.97 6.21 4.55
N MET A 144 -10.36 5.88 3.42
CA MET A 144 -9.13 6.57 2.96
C MET A 144 -9.40 8.06 2.66
N HIS A 145 -10.45 8.34 1.91
CA HIS A 145 -10.78 9.70 1.50
C HIS A 145 -11.31 10.56 2.66
N SER A 146 -11.86 9.97 3.73
CA SER A 146 -12.38 10.73 4.88
C SER A 146 -11.30 11.55 5.59
N VAL A 147 -10.06 11.04 5.62
CA VAL A 147 -8.89 11.75 6.16
C VAL A 147 -8.16 12.61 5.11
N GLY A 148 -8.77 12.80 3.93
CA GLY A 148 -8.21 13.57 2.82
C GLY A 148 -6.98 12.92 2.18
N MET A 149 -6.72 11.64 2.49
CA MET A 149 -5.63 10.88 1.89
C MET A 149 -6.03 10.45 0.48
N GLN A 150 -5.10 10.58 -0.46
CA GLN A 150 -5.20 9.92 -1.75
C GLN A 150 -4.16 8.79 -1.82
N HIS A 151 -4.45 7.74 -2.56
CA HIS A 151 -3.53 6.65 -2.88
C HIS A 151 -2.41 7.12 -3.83
N GLY A 152 -2.75 7.88 -4.87
CA GLY A 152 -1.78 8.49 -5.79
C GLY A 152 -1.18 7.58 -6.88
N CYS A 153 -1.32 6.26 -6.75
CA CYS A 153 -1.03 5.24 -7.76
C CYS A 153 -2.10 4.14 -7.72
N CYS A 154 -3.37 4.55 -7.73
CA CYS A 154 -4.50 3.65 -7.59
C CYS A 154 -4.72 2.87 -8.90
N TYR A 155 -4.18 1.65 -8.93
CA TYR A 155 -4.39 0.67 -9.99
C TYR A 155 -5.15 -0.52 -9.43
N VAL A 156 -5.87 -1.25 -10.29
CA VAL A 156 -6.66 -2.42 -9.88
C VAL A 156 -5.84 -3.42 -9.07
N ARG A 157 -4.60 -3.71 -9.49
CA ARG A 157 -3.67 -4.62 -8.80
C ARG A 157 -3.26 -4.17 -7.40
N HIS A 158 -3.51 -2.93 -7.01
CA HIS A 158 -3.21 -2.40 -5.68
C HIS A 158 -4.42 -2.44 -4.73
N ILE A 159 -5.58 -2.88 -5.23
CA ILE A 159 -6.78 -3.11 -4.45
C ILE A 159 -6.84 -4.60 -4.16
N PHE A 160 -6.71 -4.95 -2.89
CA PHE A 160 -6.77 -6.33 -2.43
C PHE A 160 -8.14 -6.58 -1.81
N VAL A 161 -8.75 -7.71 -2.11
CA VAL A 161 -10.08 -8.09 -1.65
C VAL A 161 -10.07 -9.49 -1.06
N THR A 162 -10.92 -9.72 -0.08
CA THR A 162 -11.33 -11.06 0.34
C THR A 162 -12.84 -11.14 0.33
N THR A 163 -13.37 -12.26 -0.14
CA THR A 163 -14.80 -12.59 -0.14
C THR A 163 -15.09 -13.84 0.70
N GLN A 164 -14.08 -14.38 1.39
CA GLN A 164 -14.26 -15.48 2.32
C GLN A 164 -14.81 -14.94 3.65
N GLY A 165 -16.09 -15.21 3.93
CA GLY A 165 -16.78 -14.64 5.09
C GLY A 165 -17.22 -13.20 4.82
N GLU A 166 -16.90 -12.27 5.72
CA GLU A 166 -17.23 -10.86 5.51
C GLU A 166 -16.31 -10.26 4.43
N ALA A 167 -16.91 -9.73 3.35
CA ALA A 167 -16.14 -9.11 2.29
C ALA A 167 -15.38 -7.88 2.79
N GLN A 168 -14.09 -7.81 2.48
CA GLN A 168 -13.21 -6.72 2.90
C GLN A 168 -12.30 -6.28 1.76
N ALA A 169 -11.87 -5.02 1.80
CA ALA A 169 -10.92 -4.47 0.84
C ALA A 169 -9.79 -3.71 1.55
N ALA A 170 -8.57 -3.89 1.02
CA ALA A 170 -7.33 -3.30 1.51
C ALA A 170 -6.58 -2.62 0.36
N PHE A 171 -5.73 -1.65 0.69
CA PHE A 171 -4.83 -1.01 -0.29
C PHE A 171 -3.38 -1.35 0.00
N ILE A 172 -2.63 -1.63 -1.07
CA ILE A 172 -1.17 -1.78 -1.06
C ILE A 172 -0.50 -0.70 -1.93
N ASP A 173 0.82 -0.73 -2.05
CA ASP A 173 1.62 0.26 -2.79
C ASP A 173 1.24 1.72 -2.45
N LEU A 174 1.54 2.12 -1.21
CA LEU A 174 1.18 3.43 -0.68
C LEU A 174 2.32 4.46 -0.83
N GLU A 175 3.33 4.15 -1.64
CA GLU A 175 4.52 4.99 -1.82
C GLU A 175 4.17 6.39 -2.36
N LYS A 176 3.17 6.48 -3.25
CA LYS A 176 2.73 7.76 -3.84
C LYS A 176 1.61 8.45 -3.04
N GLY A 177 1.22 7.84 -1.92
CA GLY A 177 0.19 8.33 -1.03
C GLY A 177 0.52 9.71 -0.48
N ARG A 178 -0.50 10.58 -0.40
CA ARG A 178 -0.34 11.92 0.18
C ARG A 178 -1.67 12.52 0.58
N GLN A 179 -1.64 13.35 1.61
CA GLN A 179 -2.81 14.11 2.00
C GLN A 179 -3.05 15.27 1.03
N ARG A 180 -4.31 15.55 0.73
CA ARG A 180 -4.75 16.66 -0.11
C ARG A 180 -5.49 17.68 0.74
N TRP A 181 -5.28 18.96 0.44
CA TRP A 181 -5.97 20.07 1.09
C TRP A 181 -7.50 19.98 0.98
N ARG A 182 -7.99 19.62 -0.21
CA ARG A 182 -9.42 19.38 -0.44
C ARG A 182 -9.65 17.90 -0.66
N ARG A 183 -10.52 17.30 0.15
CA ARG A 183 -10.94 15.89 0.01
C ARG A 183 -11.39 15.56 -1.42
N ALA A 184 -12.16 16.44 -2.05
CA ALA A 184 -12.61 16.26 -3.43
C ALA A 184 -11.45 16.05 -4.43
N ASN A 185 -10.28 16.64 -4.19
CA ASN A 185 -9.11 16.45 -5.04
C ASN A 185 -8.43 15.09 -4.84
N ALA A 186 -8.55 14.48 -3.65
CA ALA A 186 -8.10 13.10 -3.43
C ALA A 186 -9.01 12.13 -4.20
N ILE A 187 -10.32 12.24 -3.97
CA ILE A 187 -11.35 11.40 -4.61
C ILE A 187 -11.22 11.45 -6.14
N ARG A 188 -11.24 12.67 -6.71
CA ARG A 188 -11.17 12.86 -8.15
C ARG A 188 -9.88 12.27 -8.73
N HIS A 189 -8.75 12.43 -8.06
CA HIS A 189 -7.48 11.94 -8.56
C HIS A 189 -7.46 10.41 -8.61
N ASP A 190 -7.82 9.75 -7.52
CA ASP A 190 -7.75 8.29 -7.44
C ASP A 190 -8.78 7.63 -8.37
N PHE A 191 -10.02 8.14 -8.43
CA PHE A 191 -11.04 7.61 -9.34
C PHE A 191 -10.65 7.82 -10.81
N GLN A 192 -10.19 9.02 -11.19
CA GLN A 192 -9.73 9.28 -12.57
C GLN A 192 -8.50 8.45 -12.95
N GLN A 193 -7.64 8.10 -12.00
CA GLN A 193 -6.48 7.25 -12.26
C GLN A 193 -6.90 5.79 -12.47
N LEU A 194 -7.78 5.27 -11.61
CA LEU A 194 -8.28 3.90 -11.71
C LEU A 194 -9.09 3.70 -12.99
N GLU A 195 -9.94 4.66 -13.36
CA GLU A 195 -10.76 4.61 -14.59
C GLU A 195 -9.94 4.51 -15.88
N LYS A 196 -8.68 5.00 -15.88
CA LYS A 196 -7.77 4.86 -17.04
C LYS A 196 -7.28 3.44 -17.25
N TYR A 197 -7.22 2.65 -16.17
CA TYR A 197 -6.66 1.30 -16.15
C TYR A 197 -7.60 0.35 -15.41
N LEU A 198 -8.90 0.44 -15.74
CA LEU A 198 -9.98 -0.20 -14.98
C LEU A 198 -10.07 -1.72 -15.21
N ALA A 199 -9.63 -2.20 -16.37
CA ALA A 199 -9.65 -3.63 -16.66
C ALA A 199 -8.85 -4.43 -15.61
N PRO A 200 -9.36 -5.57 -15.13
CA PRO A 200 -10.51 -6.33 -15.65
C PRO A 200 -11.89 -5.98 -15.04
N ILE A 201 -11.99 -4.94 -14.21
CA ILE A 201 -13.26 -4.57 -13.56
C ILE A 201 -14.27 -4.08 -14.63
N PRO A 202 -15.48 -4.65 -14.71
CA PRO A 202 -16.54 -4.14 -15.58
C PRO A 202 -16.93 -2.70 -15.23
N LYS A 203 -17.36 -1.93 -16.24
CA LYS A 203 -17.72 -0.52 -16.03
C LYS A 203 -18.94 -0.37 -15.13
N GLU A 204 -19.86 -1.33 -15.21
CA GLU A 204 -21.08 -1.42 -14.42
C GLU A 204 -20.75 -1.63 -12.94
N ASP A 205 -19.79 -2.51 -12.65
CA ASP A 205 -19.31 -2.79 -11.29
C ASP A 205 -18.60 -1.58 -10.70
N TRP A 206 -17.76 -0.92 -11.49
CA TRP A 206 -17.13 0.32 -11.06
C TRP A 206 -18.15 1.45 -10.83
N GLN A 207 -19.18 1.55 -11.69
CA GLN A 207 -20.25 2.50 -11.48
C GLN A 207 -21.01 2.22 -10.18
N TYR A 208 -21.30 0.95 -9.89
CA TYR A 208 -21.88 0.54 -8.61
C TYR A 208 -21.00 0.94 -7.42
N VAL A 209 -19.68 0.71 -7.49
CA VAL A 209 -18.73 1.14 -6.43
C VAL A 209 -18.82 2.65 -6.19
N LYS A 210 -18.87 3.45 -7.26
CA LYS A 210 -18.99 4.91 -7.14
C LYS A 210 -20.33 5.32 -6.54
N ASP A 211 -21.44 4.76 -7.01
CA ASP A 211 -22.77 5.11 -6.51
C ASP A 211 -22.91 4.76 -5.02
N TYR A 212 -22.43 3.57 -4.63
CA TYR A 212 -22.39 3.16 -3.24
C TYR A 212 -21.44 4.03 -2.42
N TYR A 213 -20.25 4.36 -2.94
CA TYR A 213 -19.31 5.28 -2.26
C TYR A 213 -19.98 6.63 -1.91
N TRP A 214 -20.80 7.17 -2.79
CA TRP A 214 -21.48 8.45 -2.60
C TRP A 214 -22.72 8.36 -1.70
N SER A 215 -23.32 7.18 -1.53
CA SER A 215 -24.44 6.98 -0.61
C SER A 215 -24.03 6.75 0.85
N LEU A 216 -22.76 6.36 1.11
CA LEU A 216 -22.14 6.28 2.44
C LEU A 216 -21.96 7.65 3.11
#